data_AF-A0A3M7TKM6-F1
#
_entry.id   AF-A0A3M7TKM6-F1
#
_cell.length_a   1.000
_cell.length_b   1.000
_cell.length_c   1.000
_cell.angle_alpha   90.00
_cell.angle_beta   90.00
_cell.angle_gamma   90.00
#
_symmetry.space_group_name_H-M   'P 1'
#
loop_
_entity.id
_entity.type
_entity.pdbx_description
1 polymer ?
#
loop_
_entity_poly.entity_id
_entity_poly.type
_entity_poly.pdbx_seq_one_letter_code
_entity_poly.pdbx_strand_id
1 'polypeptide(L)'
;MEVLKKISLFFIVFFGFSTVFAQKVTTQAIDKPSEGKSLVYILKTGPGVLVNFRVYDKDLFLGPISSGKYLIYECEPGEHLFWAGAENRDYVEANLEANSVYVINAEGQMGAFVAGVNLKPLKPTEFRDKKLFYQVVKGDTKKVYEQLQDDKSENIAKAMAKYQELKSKNSNKIAVLTSDMKFENADKPEKNK
;
A
#
# COMPACT_ATOMS: atom_id res chain seq x y z
N MET A 1 36.61 53.67 53.71
CA MET A 1 35.18 53.36 53.74
C MET A 1 34.64 53.69 52.36
N GLU A 2 34.44 52.66 51.52
CA GLU A 2 33.11 52.12 51.19
C GLU A 2 32.74 52.64 49.77
N VAL A 3 32.39 51.86 48.74
CA VAL A 3 32.03 50.45 48.61
C VAL A 3 32.43 49.97 47.21
N LEU A 4 33.07 48.81 47.19
CA LEU A 4 33.37 47.96 46.06
C LEU A 4 32.09 47.22 45.58
N LYS A 5 31.99 46.91 44.29
CA LYS A 5 31.09 45.92 43.64
C LYS A 5 29.63 46.34 43.36
N LYS A 6 29.34 46.65 42.10
CA LYS A 6 28.19 46.05 41.39
C LYS A 6 28.57 45.70 39.95
N ILE A 7 28.94 44.44 39.77
CA ILE A 7 28.93 43.73 38.49
C ILE A 7 27.47 43.62 38.05
N SER A 8 27.16 43.99 36.80
CA SER A 8 26.42 43.09 35.91
C SER A 8 26.40 43.61 34.48
N LEU A 9 27.07 42.85 33.63
CA LEU A 9 26.77 42.60 32.22
C LEU A 9 25.43 43.19 31.74
N PHE A 10 25.48 44.10 30.78
CA PHE A 10 24.36 44.30 29.85
C PHE A 10 24.78 43.78 28.48
N PHE A 11 25.03 42.46 28.42
CA PHE A 11 25.02 41.70 27.17
C PHE A 11 23.56 41.64 26.73
N ILE A 12 23.13 42.56 25.85
CA ILE A 12 21.84 42.44 25.16
C ILE A 12 21.99 41.30 24.16
N VAL A 13 21.85 40.08 24.66
CA VAL A 13 21.51 38.92 23.85
C VAL A 13 20.01 39.03 23.60
N PHE A 14 19.61 39.78 22.57
CA PHE A 14 18.29 39.56 21.99
C PHE A 14 18.41 38.31 21.14
N PHE A 15 18.27 37.19 21.86
CA PHE A 15 18.17 35.83 21.37
C PHE A 15 17.24 35.83 20.15
N GLY A 16 17.79 35.55 18.97
CA GLY A 16 17.00 35.22 17.81
C GLY A 16 16.12 34.04 18.18
N PHE A 17 14.81 34.27 18.33
CA PHE A 17 13.82 33.21 18.33
C PHE A 17 13.77 32.67 16.90
N SER A 18 14.79 31.93 16.49
CA SER A 18 14.66 30.98 15.39
C SER A 18 13.72 29.91 15.90
N THR A 19 12.43 30.10 15.65
CA THR A 19 11.46 29.01 15.71
C THR A 19 11.92 28.00 14.67
N VAL A 20 12.74 27.05 15.10
CA VAL A 20 12.97 25.81 14.38
C VAL A 20 11.60 25.15 14.34
N PHE A 21 10.90 25.30 13.22
CA PHE A 21 9.74 24.48 12.92
C PHE A 21 10.26 23.03 12.85
N ALA A 22 10.30 22.36 13.99
CA ALA A 22 10.56 20.94 14.06
C ALA A 22 9.40 20.28 13.32
N GLN A 23 9.66 19.93 12.06
CA GLN A 23 8.74 19.26 11.17
C GLN A 23 8.35 17.94 11.84
N LYS A 24 7.11 17.87 12.35
CA LYS A 24 6.63 16.68 13.06
C LYS A 24 6.41 15.57 12.05
N VAL A 25 7.45 14.78 11.79
CA VAL A 25 7.35 13.51 11.06
C VAL A 25 6.35 12.65 11.81
N THR A 26 5.21 12.36 11.17
CA THR A 26 4.21 11.46 11.73
C THR A 26 4.56 10.06 11.26
N THR A 27 5.36 9.37 12.07
CA THR A 27 5.69 7.97 11.81
C THR A 27 4.47 7.10 12.05
N GLN A 28 4.03 6.38 11.03
CA GLN A 28 2.98 5.37 11.10
C GLN A 28 3.59 4.01 10.81
N ALA A 29 3.82 3.25 11.88
CA ALA A 29 4.30 1.88 11.78
C ALA A 29 3.31 1.00 11.01
N ILE A 30 3.86 0.05 10.26
CA ILE A 30 3.14 -0.99 9.53
C ILE A 30 3.60 -2.35 10.04
N ASP A 31 2.81 -3.39 9.79
CA ASP A 31 3.22 -4.76 10.05
C ASP A 31 4.43 -5.11 9.17
N LYS A 32 5.26 -6.01 9.69
CA LYS A 32 6.43 -6.55 8.99
C LYS A 32 6.22 -8.04 8.77
N PRO A 33 6.73 -8.59 7.66
CA PRO A 33 6.70 -10.03 7.46
C PRO A 33 7.52 -10.73 8.54
N SER A 34 7.17 -11.98 8.80
CA SER A 34 8.07 -12.94 9.45
C SER A 34 9.41 -13.01 8.72
N GLU A 35 10.48 -13.39 9.43
CA GLU A 35 11.82 -13.50 8.84
C GLU A 35 11.79 -14.42 7.59
N GLY A 36 12.36 -13.94 6.49
CA GLY A 36 12.41 -14.65 5.21
C GLY A 36 11.13 -14.58 4.38
N LYS A 37 10.04 -14.00 4.89
CA LYS A 37 8.76 -13.84 4.15
C LYS A 37 8.63 -12.46 3.51
N SER A 38 7.62 -12.34 2.65
CA SER A 38 7.16 -11.07 2.08
C SER A 38 5.77 -10.75 2.59
N LEU A 39 5.46 -9.46 2.78
CA LEU A 39 4.13 -9.01 3.19
C LEU A 39 3.53 -8.09 2.12
N VAL A 40 2.32 -8.38 1.68
CA VAL A 40 1.60 -7.58 0.68
C VAL A 40 0.35 -6.98 1.29
N TYR A 41 0.27 -5.65 1.25
CA TYR A 41 -0.95 -4.90 1.56
C TYR A 41 -1.77 -4.76 0.29
N ILE A 42 -3.01 -5.23 0.32
CA ILE A 42 -3.98 -5.00 -0.73
C ILE A 42 -5.01 -4.01 -0.20
N LEU A 43 -4.98 -2.79 -0.72
CA LEU A 43 -5.92 -1.72 -0.36
C LEU A 43 -7.18 -1.84 -1.23
N LYS A 44 -8.32 -1.33 -0.75
CA LYS A 44 -9.50 -1.10 -1.59
C LYS A 44 -9.94 0.35 -1.52
N THR A 45 -9.87 1.03 -2.66
CA THR A 45 -10.25 2.44 -2.79
C THR A 45 -11.10 2.67 -4.04
N GLY A 46 -11.57 3.89 -4.27
CA GLY A 46 -12.37 4.23 -5.45
C GLY A 46 -13.86 3.86 -5.37
N PRO A 47 -14.62 4.01 -6.48
CA PRO A 47 -16.04 3.68 -6.57
C PRO A 47 -16.34 2.19 -6.33
N GLY A 48 -17.63 1.86 -6.17
CA GLY A 48 -18.06 0.48 -5.88
C GLY A 48 -18.05 0.15 -4.40
N VAL A 49 -18.57 1.07 -3.57
CA VAL A 49 -18.55 0.94 -2.11
C VAL A 49 -19.23 -0.36 -1.64
N LEU A 50 -20.30 -0.76 -2.31
CA LEU A 50 -21.09 -1.96 -2.02
C LEU A 50 -20.55 -3.24 -2.71
N VAL A 51 -19.51 -3.13 -3.54
CA VAL A 51 -18.96 -4.25 -4.31
C VAL A 51 -17.70 -4.76 -3.64
N ASN A 52 -17.69 -6.03 -3.27
CA ASN A 52 -16.48 -6.71 -2.82
C ASN A 52 -15.60 -7.08 -4.02
N PHE A 53 -14.31 -6.79 -3.94
CA PHE A 53 -13.34 -7.29 -4.91
C PHE A 53 -12.79 -8.62 -4.43
N ARG A 54 -12.75 -9.63 -5.29
CA ARG A 54 -12.19 -10.95 -4.96
C ARG A 54 -10.73 -10.94 -5.34
N VAL A 55 -9.83 -11.13 -4.37
CA VAL A 55 -8.39 -11.05 -4.59
C VAL A 55 -7.75 -12.42 -4.53
N TYR A 56 -6.74 -12.62 -5.36
CA TYR A 56 -6.07 -13.88 -5.58
C TYR A 56 -4.57 -13.66 -5.73
N ASP A 57 -3.82 -14.71 -5.43
CA ASP A 57 -2.43 -14.89 -5.85
C ASP A 57 -2.33 -16.24 -6.57
N LYS A 58 -2.02 -16.22 -7.87
CA LYS A 58 -2.06 -17.41 -8.74
C LYS A 58 -3.43 -18.12 -8.64
N ASP A 59 -3.43 -19.34 -8.11
CA ASP A 59 -4.59 -20.20 -7.86
C ASP A 59 -5.11 -20.12 -6.42
N LEU A 60 -4.49 -19.30 -5.57
CA LEU A 60 -4.92 -19.09 -4.19
C LEU A 60 -5.94 -17.96 -4.10
N PHE A 61 -7.13 -18.25 -3.56
CA PHE A 61 -8.10 -17.22 -3.22
C PHE A 61 -7.78 -16.59 -1.87
N LEU A 62 -7.38 -15.32 -1.88
CA LEU A 62 -7.05 -14.56 -0.68
C LEU A 62 -8.29 -14.02 0.04
N GLY A 63 -9.42 -13.98 -0.67
CA GLY A 63 -10.71 -13.61 -0.11
C GLY A 63 -11.28 -12.32 -0.71
N PRO A 64 -12.50 -11.95 -0.27
CA PRO A 64 -13.10 -10.67 -0.64
C PRO A 64 -12.50 -9.53 0.19
N ILE A 65 -12.28 -8.38 -0.44
CA ILE A 65 -11.99 -7.11 0.20
C ILE A 65 -13.18 -6.16 0.01
N SER A 66 -13.73 -5.68 1.12
CA SER A 66 -14.82 -4.70 1.17
C SER A 66 -14.27 -3.29 1.37
N SER A 67 -15.05 -2.27 1.02
CA SER A 67 -14.66 -0.87 1.25
C SER A 67 -14.44 -0.60 2.75
N GLY A 68 -13.51 0.31 3.06
CA GLY A 68 -13.12 0.62 4.44
C GLY A 68 -12.26 -0.48 5.09
N LYS A 69 -11.74 -1.43 4.30
CA LYS A 69 -10.82 -2.47 4.73
C LYS A 69 -9.63 -2.57 3.78
N TYR A 70 -8.50 -2.99 4.33
CA TYR A 70 -7.36 -3.48 3.56
C TYR A 70 -7.01 -4.90 4.00
N LEU A 71 -6.51 -5.70 3.07
CA LEU A 71 -6.04 -7.06 3.33
C LEU A 71 -4.53 -7.05 3.49
N ILE A 72 -4.00 -7.78 4.47
CA ILE A 72 -2.58 -8.12 4.55
C ILE A 72 -2.38 -9.60 4.26
N TYR A 73 -1.43 -9.91 3.39
CA TYR A 73 -1.13 -11.27 2.95
C TYR A 73 0.37 -11.51 3.05
N GLU A 74 0.76 -12.39 3.96
CA GLU A 74 2.14 -12.88 4.08
C GLU A 74 2.34 -14.08 3.16
N CYS A 75 3.42 -14.07 2.38
CA CYS A 75 3.72 -15.10 1.39
C CYS A 75 5.23 -15.35 1.28
N GLU A 76 5.59 -16.38 0.52
CA GLU A 76 6.99 -16.57 0.14
C GLU A 76 7.50 -15.39 -0.71
N PRO A 77 8.81 -15.12 -0.73
CA PRO A 77 9.45 -14.30 -1.76
C PRO A 77 9.43 -14.99 -3.14
N GLY A 78 9.64 -14.22 -4.20
CA GLY A 78 9.77 -14.67 -5.58
C GLY A 78 8.63 -14.21 -6.48
N GLU A 79 8.34 -14.99 -7.52
CA GLU A 79 7.34 -14.66 -8.55
C GLU A 79 5.92 -14.92 -8.06
N HIS A 80 5.06 -13.91 -8.18
CA HIS A 80 3.64 -13.93 -7.84
C HIS A 80 2.79 -13.36 -8.97
N LEU A 81 1.51 -13.78 -9.00
CA LEU A 81 0.52 -13.23 -9.91
C LEU A 81 -0.69 -12.80 -9.09
N PHE A 82 -0.69 -11.54 -8.68
CA PHE A 82 -1.85 -10.98 -8.02
C PHE A 82 -2.92 -10.62 -9.05
N TRP A 83 -4.15 -11.02 -8.78
CA TRP A 83 -5.26 -10.60 -9.62
C TRP A 83 -6.52 -10.39 -8.79
N ALA A 84 -7.38 -9.51 -9.29
CA ALA A 84 -8.65 -9.22 -8.66
C ALA A 84 -9.81 -9.35 -9.66
N GLY A 85 -10.93 -9.84 -9.16
CA GLY A 85 -12.17 -9.97 -9.90
C GLY A 85 -13.30 -9.13 -9.32
N ALA A 86 -13.93 -8.35 -10.19
CA ALA A 86 -15.18 -7.62 -9.95
C ALA A 86 -16.09 -7.79 -11.19
N GLU A 87 -16.52 -6.72 -11.84
CA GLU A 87 -17.11 -6.80 -13.20
C GLU A 87 -16.08 -7.29 -14.23
N ASN A 88 -14.85 -6.80 -14.11
CA ASN A 88 -13.69 -7.20 -14.91
C ASN A 88 -12.68 -8.01 -14.08
N ARG A 89 -11.58 -8.39 -14.72
CA ARG A 89 -10.37 -8.89 -14.06
C ARG A 89 -9.19 -8.00 -14.39
N ASP A 90 -8.30 -7.83 -13.44
CA ASP A 90 -7.05 -7.11 -13.61
C ASP A 90 -5.89 -7.80 -12.90
N TYR A 91 -4.66 -7.61 -13.39
CA TYR A 91 -3.51 -8.46 -13.09
C TYR A 91 -2.25 -7.66 -12.77
N VAL A 92 -1.49 -8.14 -11.80
CA VAL A 92 -0.17 -7.65 -11.42
C VAL A 92 0.79 -8.83 -11.36
N GLU A 93 1.82 -8.82 -12.19
CA GLU A 93 3.00 -9.68 -11.99
C GLU A 93 3.91 -9.05 -10.94
N ALA A 94 4.41 -9.85 -10.02
CA ALA A 94 5.21 -9.36 -8.90
C ALA A 94 6.42 -10.24 -8.67
N ASN A 95 7.57 -9.62 -8.39
CA ASN A 95 8.76 -10.30 -7.91
C ASN A 95 9.13 -9.74 -6.53
N LEU A 96 8.80 -10.51 -5.49
CA LEU A 96 8.89 -10.08 -4.11
C LEU A 96 10.20 -10.52 -3.46
N GLU A 97 10.90 -9.60 -2.83
CA GLU A 97 12.06 -9.92 -2.00
C GLU A 97 11.69 -10.22 -0.54
N ALA A 98 12.48 -11.09 0.11
CA ALA A 98 12.35 -11.41 1.52
C ALA A 98 12.44 -10.16 2.41
N ASN A 99 11.83 -10.25 3.59
CA ASN A 99 11.82 -9.21 4.63
C ASN A 99 11.30 -7.85 4.13
N SER A 100 10.45 -7.86 3.10
CA SER A 100 9.99 -6.64 2.43
C SER A 100 8.47 -6.53 2.46
N VAL A 101 7.98 -5.29 2.43
CA VAL A 101 6.56 -4.96 2.38
C VAL A 101 6.24 -4.28 1.07
N TYR A 102 5.18 -4.74 0.40
CA TYR A 102 4.69 -4.18 -0.86
C TYR A 102 3.23 -3.79 -0.74
N VAL A 103 2.77 -2.89 -1.61
CA VAL A 103 1.41 -2.38 -1.56
C VAL A 103 0.79 -2.39 -2.95
N ILE A 104 -0.39 -2.99 -3.07
CA ILE A 104 -1.22 -2.98 -4.27
C ILE A 104 -2.54 -2.32 -3.91
N ASN A 105 -2.96 -1.30 -4.66
CA ASN A 105 -4.29 -0.73 -4.53
C ASN A 105 -5.24 -1.39 -5.52
N ALA A 106 -6.27 -2.06 -5.02
CA ALA A 106 -7.43 -2.46 -5.82
C ALA A 106 -8.39 -1.28 -5.92
N GLU A 107 -8.13 -0.42 -6.90
CA GLU A 107 -8.93 0.78 -7.17
C GLU A 107 -10.19 0.42 -7.93
N GLY A 108 -11.34 0.79 -7.39
CA GLY A 108 -12.60 0.67 -8.10
C GLY A 108 -12.64 1.58 -9.32
N GLN A 109 -13.32 1.11 -10.36
CA GLN A 109 -13.56 1.88 -11.58
C GLN A 109 -15.03 1.85 -11.94
N MET A 110 -15.48 2.85 -12.71
CA MET A 110 -16.83 2.81 -13.27
C MET A 110 -16.93 1.62 -14.21
N GLY A 111 -17.87 0.71 -13.95
CA GLY A 111 -18.22 -0.36 -14.88
C GLY A 111 -19.58 -0.12 -15.54
N ALA A 112 -20.02 -1.06 -16.35
CA ALA A 112 -21.28 -1.00 -17.08
C ALA A 112 -22.49 -1.23 -16.18
N PHE A 113 -22.37 -2.13 -15.20
CA PHE A 113 -23.45 -2.51 -14.28
C PHE A 113 -23.03 -2.38 -12.82
N VAL A 114 -21.82 -2.84 -12.50
CA VAL A 114 -21.21 -2.70 -11.16
C VAL A 114 -19.79 -2.17 -11.31
N ALA A 115 -19.13 -1.84 -10.20
CA ALA A 115 -17.76 -1.35 -10.27
C ALA A 115 -16.80 -2.41 -10.82
N GLY A 116 -15.93 -1.98 -11.74
CA GLY A 116 -14.72 -2.70 -12.10
C GLY A 116 -13.62 -2.52 -11.06
N VAL A 117 -12.51 -3.22 -11.24
CA VAL A 117 -11.29 -3.15 -10.43
C VAL A 117 -10.07 -2.90 -11.33
N ASN A 118 -9.16 -2.08 -10.84
CA ASN A 118 -7.83 -1.84 -11.41
C ASN A 118 -6.80 -2.03 -10.29
N LEU A 119 -5.88 -2.97 -10.48
CA LEU A 119 -4.80 -3.25 -9.54
C LEU A 119 -3.60 -2.38 -9.85
N LYS A 120 -3.25 -1.51 -8.89
CA LYS A 120 -2.13 -0.58 -9.02
C LYS A 120 -1.06 -0.87 -7.97
N PRO A 121 0.11 -1.41 -8.38
CA PRO A 121 1.31 -1.38 -7.54
C PRO A 121 1.62 0.04 -7.12
N LEU A 122 1.74 0.29 -5.82
CA LEU A 122 2.09 1.60 -5.29
C LEU A 122 3.61 1.73 -5.20
N LYS A 123 4.11 2.94 -5.41
CA LYS A 123 5.55 3.25 -5.36
C LYS A 123 5.89 4.07 -4.11
N PRO A 124 6.88 3.65 -3.31
CA PRO A 124 7.29 4.40 -2.11
C PRO A 124 7.93 5.76 -2.45
N THR A 125 8.40 5.92 -3.69
CA THR A 125 8.97 7.18 -4.19
C THR A 125 7.89 8.21 -4.54
N GLU A 126 6.66 7.78 -4.82
CA GLU A 126 5.59 8.65 -5.29
C GLU A 126 4.80 9.28 -4.14
N PHE A 127 4.63 10.60 -4.17
CA PHE A 127 3.91 11.33 -3.11
C PHE A 127 2.46 10.85 -2.98
N ARG A 128 1.78 10.63 -4.11
CA ARG A 128 0.36 10.23 -4.14
C ARG A 128 0.17 8.85 -3.52
N ASP A 129 1.08 7.94 -3.81
CA ASP A 129 1.03 6.55 -3.37
C ASP A 129 1.32 6.43 -1.88
N LYS A 130 2.35 7.13 -1.38
CA LYS A 130 2.59 7.26 0.07
C LYS A 130 1.40 7.85 0.79
N LYS A 131 0.79 8.90 0.22
CA LYS A 131 -0.37 9.56 0.84
C LYS A 131 -1.55 8.61 0.91
N LEU A 132 -1.81 7.87 -0.18
CA LEU A 132 -2.87 6.89 -0.24
C LEU A 132 -2.67 5.80 0.81
N PHE A 133 -1.46 5.24 0.89
CA PHE A 133 -1.12 4.20 1.86
C PHE A 133 -1.29 4.70 3.31
N TYR A 134 -0.75 5.87 3.65
CA TYR A 134 -0.99 6.54 4.95
C TYR A 134 -2.47 6.68 5.27
N GLN A 135 -3.27 7.18 4.32
CA GLN A 135 -4.69 7.42 4.55
C GLN A 135 -5.46 6.13 4.81
N VAL A 136 -5.19 5.07 4.04
CA VAL A 136 -5.86 3.77 4.20
C VAL A 136 -5.42 3.11 5.50
N VAL A 137 -4.12 3.02 5.80
CA VAL A 137 -3.65 2.38 7.05
C VAL A 137 -4.18 3.12 8.29
N LYS A 138 -4.34 4.44 8.22
CA LYS A 138 -4.91 5.24 9.30
C LYS A 138 -6.43 5.10 9.45
N GLY A 139 -7.16 5.03 8.34
CA GLY A 139 -8.62 5.17 8.32
C GLY A 139 -9.39 3.85 8.24
N ASP A 140 -8.79 2.84 7.61
CA ASP A 140 -9.46 1.59 7.27
C ASP A 140 -9.11 0.46 8.24
N THR A 141 -9.95 -0.57 8.25
CA THR A 141 -9.77 -1.73 9.11
C THR A 141 -8.86 -2.77 8.46
N LYS A 142 -7.83 -3.20 9.18
CA LYS A 142 -6.98 -4.32 8.78
C LYS A 142 -7.77 -5.63 8.74
N LYS A 143 -7.62 -6.38 7.66
CA LYS A 143 -8.03 -7.78 7.54
C LYS A 143 -6.78 -8.62 7.30
N VAL A 144 -6.52 -9.58 8.19
CA VAL A 144 -5.45 -10.57 7.97
C VAL A 144 -5.96 -11.63 7.01
N TYR A 145 -5.12 -12.08 6.07
CA TYR A 145 -5.45 -13.23 5.24
C TYR A 145 -5.73 -14.46 6.11
N GLU A 146 -6.84 -15.11 5.82
CA GLU A 146 -7.24 -16.39 6.38
C GLU A 146 -7.66 -17.27 5.21
N GLN A 147 -7.18 -18.52 5.21
CA GLN A 147 -7.51 -19.45 4.15
C GLN A 147 -9.00 -19.80 4.21
N LEU A 148 -9.72 -19.50 3.13
CA LEU A 148 -11.14 -19.78 3.01
C LEU A 148 -11.34 -21.11 2.28
N GLN A 149 -12.24 -21.95 2.79
CA GLN A 149 -12.72 -23.13 2.08
C GLN A 149 -13.83 -22.71 1.13
N ASP A 150 -13.44 -22.22 -0.05
CA ASP A 150 -14.38 -21.82 -1.10
C ASP A 150 -13.81 -22.29 -2.45
N ASP A 151 -14.56 -23.15 -3.15
CA ASP A 151 -14.13 -23.65 -4.45
C ASP A 151 -14.23 -22.53 -5.49
N LYS A 152 -13.06 -22.03 -5.90
CA LYS A 152 -12.89 -21.01 -6.94
C LYS A 152 -12.26 -21.54 -8.21
N SER A 153 -12.12 -22.86 -8.35
CA SER A 153 -11.39 -23.52 -9.45
C SER A 153 -11.81 -23.02 -10.84
N GLU A 154 -13.13 -22.95 -11.11
CA GLU A 154 -13.63 -22.48 -12.40
C GLU A 154 -13.30 -21.00 -12.67
N ASN A 155 -13.43 -20.14 -11.64
CA ASN A 155 -13.12 -18.72 -11.79
C ASN A 155 -11.62 -18.50 -11.98
N ILE A 156 -10.79 -19.26 -11.27
CA ILE A 156 -9.33 -19.25 -11.41
C ILE A 156 -8.95 -19.70 -12.82
N ALA A 157 -9.50 -20.80 -13.32
CA ALA A 157 -9.21 -21.29 -14.67
C ALA A 157 -9.53 -20.25 -15.75
N LYS A 158 -10.70 -19.61 -15.64
CA LYS A 158 -11.10 -18.51 -16.53
C LYS A 158 -10.18 -17.29 -16.41
N ALA A 159 -9.74 -16.96 -15.19
CA ALA A 159 -8.82 -15.86 -14.96
C ALA A 159 -7.44 -16.14 -15.54
N MET A 160 -6.91 -17.35 -15.38
CA MET A 160 -5.62 -17.75 -15.91
C MET A 160 -5.64 -17.82 -17.44
N ALA A 161 -6.70 -18.35 -18.05
CA ALA A 161 -6.86 -18.32 -19.50
C ALA A 161 -6.82 -16.87 -20.04
N LYS A 162 -7.49 -15.93 -19.36
CA LYS A 162 -7.46 -14.52 -19.75
C LYS A 162 -6.09 -13.88 -19.58
N TYR A 163 -5.39 -14.20 -18.49
CA TYR A 163 -4.03 -13.74 -18.25
C TYR A 163 -3.07 -14.22 -19.36
N GLN A 164 -3.12 -15.51 -19.74
CA GLN A 164 -2.28 -16.04 -20.82
C GLN A 164 -2.59 -15.38 -22.17
N GLU A 165 -3.87 -15.10 -22.45
CA GLU A 165 -4.27 -14.32 -23.63
C GLU A 165 -3.66 -12.91 -23.61
N LEU A 166 -3.66 -12.22 -22.47
CA LEU A 166 -3.05 -10.89 -22.35
C LEU A 166 -1.52 -10.94 -22.49
N LYS A 167 -0.89 -11.95 -21.88
CA LYS A 167 0.57 -12.14 -21.90
C LYS A 167 1.09 -12.45 -23.30
N SER A 168 0.42 -13.35 -24.03
CA SER A 168 0.75 -13.66 -25.44
C SER A 168 0.64 -12.44 -26.37
N LYS A 169 -0.18 -11.46 -26.01
CA LYS A 169 -0.35 -10.20 -26.76
C LYS A 169 0.61 -9.09 -26.29
N ASN A 170 1.51 -9.36 -25.34
CA ASN A 170 2.35 -8.35 -24.70
C ASN A 170 1.54 -7.14 -24.20
N SER A 171 0.37 -7.40 -23.61
CA SER A 171 -0.55 -6.34 -23.23
C SER A 171 0.01 -5.48 -22.11
N ASN A 172 -0.06 -4.16 -22.27
CA ASN A 172 0.24 -3.17 -21.23
C ASN A 172 -0.78 -3.13 -20.07
N LYS A 173 -1.77 -4.04 -20.08
CA LYS A 173 -2.77 -4.18 -19.01
C LYS A 173 -2.28 -5.01 -17.83
N ILE A 174 -1.15 -5.70 -17.96
CA ILE A 174 -0.53 -6.42 -16.85
C ILE A 174 0.47 -5.46 -16.21
N ALA A 175 0.12 -4.94 -15.03
CA ALA A 175 1.04 -4.11 -14.27
C ALA A 175 2.15 -4.97 -13.64
N VAL A 176 3.28 -4.33 -13.30
CA VAL A 176 4.42 -5.00 -12.69
C VAL A 176 4.72 -4.35 -11.34
N LEU A 177 4.79 -5.17 -10.30
CA LEU A 177 5.30 -4.81 -8.97
C LEU A 177 6.74 -5.30 -8.87
N THR A 178 7.68 -4.36 -9.01
CA THR A 178 9.11 -4.65 -8.97
C THR A 178 9.65 -4.63 -7.54
N SER A 179 10.79 -5.29 -7.33
CA SER A 179 11.34 -5.47 -6.00
C SER A 179 11.83 -4.17 -5.33
N ASP A 180 12.01 -3.07 -6.07
CA ASP A 180 12.34 -1.75 -5.53
C ASP A 180 11.14 -0.99 -4.95
N MET A 181 9.90 -1.47 -5.15
CA MET A 181 8.67 -0.81 -4.68
C MET A 181 8.34 -1.11 -3.20
N LYS A 182 9.34 -1.11 -2.32
CA LYS A 182 9.21 -1.51 -0.92
C LYS A 182 8.79 -0.37 -0.01
N PHE A 183 7.85 -0.64 0.90
CA PHE A 183 7.44 0.32 1.92
C PHE A 183 8.06 0.00 3.27
N GLU A 184 8.74 0.97 3.87
CA GLU A 184 9.28 0.85 5.22
C GLU A 184 8.24 1.21 6.28
N ASN A 185 7.33 2.12 5.96
CA ASN A 185 6.29 2.64 6.83
C ASN A 185 5.12 3.19 5.99
N ALA A 186 4.07 3.64 6.65
CA ALA A 186 2.96 4.35 6.03
C ALA A 186 2.96 5.83 6.42
N ASP A 187 4.13 6.47 6.49
CA ASP A 187 4.23 7.83 7.02
C ASP A 187 3.46 8.83 6.15
N LYS A 188 2.93 9.88 6.80
CA LYS A 188 2.30 10.98 6.09
C LYS A 188 3.35 11.68 5.23
N PRO A 189 3.25 11.66 3.88
CA PRO A 189 4.26 12.30 3.05
C PRO A 189 4.11 13.81 3.09
N GLU A 190 5.22 14.49 2.89
CA GLU A 190 5.29 15.95 2.83
C GLU A 190 5.43 16.43 1.39
N LYS A 191 4.73 17.52 1.06
CA LYS A 191 4.95 18.19 -0.22
C LYS A 191 6.17 19.06 -0.06
N ASN A 192 7.25 18.74 -0.76
CA ASN A 192 8.34 19.69 -0.94
C ASN A 192 7.72 20.94 -1.60
N LYS A 193 7.80 22.07 -0.89
CA LYS A 193 7.33 23.38 -1.38
C LYS A 193 8.29 23.95 -2.39
#